data_AF-A0A3C1FUW7-F1
#
_entry.id   AF-A0A3C1FUW7-F1
#
_cell.length_a   1.000
_cell.length_b   1.000
_cell.length_c   1.000
_cell.angle_alpha   90.00
_cell.angle_beta   90.00
_cell.angle_gamma   90.00
#
_symmetry.space_group_name_H-M   'P 1'
#
loop_
_entity.id
_entity.type
_entity.pdbx_description
1 polymer ?
#
loop_
_entity_poly.entity_id
_entity_poly.type
_entity_poly.pdbx_seq_one_letter_code
_entity_poly.pdbx_strand_id
1 'polypeptide(L)' 'MHLLARLLIVIGVITAAVGGLLLLSDKVPWLGRLPGDIVIQRKNFTFYFPLATSIVLSIILTLILWLMGRR' A
#
# COMPACT_ATOMS: atom_id res chain seq x y z
N MET A 1 22.10 17.36 -9.81
CA MET A 1 21.92 17.66 -8.36
C MET A 1 20.44 17.77 -7.97
N HIS A 2 19.61 18.60 -8.64
CA HIS A 2 18.16 18.69 -8.32
C HIS A 2 17.37 17.38 -8.43
N LEU A 3 17.63 16.57 -9.47
CA LEU A 3 16.96 15.27 -9.63
C LEU A 3 17.28 14.32 -8.46
N LEU A 4 18.55 14.28 -8.05
CA LEU A 4 19.02 13.42 -6.96
C LEU A 4 18.41 13.84 -5.62
N ALA A 5 18.36 15.15 -5.33
CA ALA A 5 17.70 15.67 -4.13
C ALA A 5 16.20 15.32 -4.11
N ARG A 6 15.51 15.47 -5.24
CA ARG A 6 14.08 15.12 -5.36
C ARG A 6 13.84 13.62 -5.17
N LEU A 7 14.70 12.78 -5.74
CA LEU A 7 14.65 11.33 -5.58
C LEU A 7 14.83 10.90 -4.12
N LEU A 8 15.81 11.48 -3.42
CA LEU A 8 16.05 11.20 -2.01
C LEU A 8 14.85 11.58 -1.13
N ILE A 9 14.21 12.72 -1.40
CA ILE A 9 13.00 13.15 -0.69
C ILE A 9 11.85 12.16 -0.94
N VAL A 10 11.61 11.77 -2.19
CA VAL A 10 10.53 10.82 -2.54
C VAL A 10 10.76 9.46 -1.87
N ILE A 11 11.98 8.93 -1.93
CA ILE A 11 12.34 7.66 -1.29
C ILE A 11 12.17 7.75 0.24
N GLY A 12 12.59 8.85 0.85
CA GLY A 12 12.44 9.08 2.29
C GLY A 12 10.97 9.08 2.71
N VAL A 13 10.11 9.77 1.97
CA VAL A 13 8.66 9.81 2.24
C VAL A 13 8.03 8.42 2.08
N ILE A 14 8.37 7.68 1.01
CA ILE A 14 7.86 6.32 0.80
C ILE A 14 8.29 5.40 1.94
N THR A 15 9.57 5.43 2.31
CA THR A 15 10.11 4.60 3.39
C THR A 15 9.46 4.92 4.74
N ALA A 16 9.26 6.20 5.05
CA ALA A 16 8.57 6.64 6.26
C ALA A 16 7.10 6.20 6.28
N ALA A 17 6.40 6.29 5.14
CA ALA A 17 5.03 5.81 5.00
C ALA A 17 4.93 4.29 5.23
N VAL A 18 5.84 3.50 4.62
CA VAL A 18 5.91 2.05 4.83
C VAL A 18 6.18 1.73 6.30
N GLY A 19 7.16 2.39 6.93
CA GLY A 19 7.46 2.22 8.35
C GLY A 19 6.27 2.56 9.25
N GLY A 20 5.53 3.64 8.94
CA GLY A 20 4.30 4.02 9.63
C GLY A 20 3.18 2.97 9.48
N LEU A 21 3.01 2.41 8.28
CA LEU A 21 2.06 1.32 8.03
C LEU A 21 2.42 0.05 8.83
N LEU A 22 3.70 -0.29 8.93
CA LEU A 22 4.18 -1.43 9.74
C LEU A 22 3.97 -1.20 11.25
N LEU A 23 4.19 0.01 11.75
CA LEU A 23 3.87 0.33 13.16
C LEU A 23 2.37 0.21 13.46
N LEU A 24 1.52 0.49 12.47
CA LEU A 24 0.07 0.35 12.58
C LEU A 24 -0.39 -1.10 12.34
N SER A 25 0.37 -1.93 11.61
CA SER A 25 0.01 -3.31 11.35
C SER A 25 0.01 -4.18 12.59
N ASP A 26 0.89 -3.92 13.54
CA ASP A 26 0.92 -4.67 14.80
C ASP A 26 -0.30 -4.38 15.70
N LYS A 27 -0.95 -3.22 15.50
CA LYS A 27 -2.14 -2.80 16.27
C LYS A 27 -3.46 -3.11 15.57
N VAL A 28 -3.41 -3.41 14.27
CA VAL A 28 -4.59 -3.75 13.47
C VAL A 28 -4.42 -5.21 13.04
N PRO A 29 -5.10 -6.19 13.68
CA PRO A 29 -4.97 -7.63 13.38
C PRO A 29 -5.44 -8.03 11.96
N TRP A 30 -5.65 -7.04 11.11
CA TRP A 30 -6.28 -7.11 9.80
C TRP A 30 -5.49 -6.35 8.72
N LEU A 31 -4.39 -5.69 9.08
CA LEU A 31 -3.46 -5.15 8.11
C LEU A 31 -2.72 -6.34 7.47
N GLY A 32 -3.13 -6.71 6.25
CA GLY A 32 -2.72 -7.93 5.56
C GLY A 32 -3.85 -8.94 5.33
N ARG A 33 -5.06 -8.66 5.82
CA ARG A 33 -6.31 -9.35 5.48
C ARG A 33 -7.43 -8.33 5.48
N LEU A 34 -7.46 -7.39 4.53
CA LEU A 34 -8.61 -6.50 4.41
C LEU A 34 -9.91 -7.31 4.19
N PRO A 35 -11.11 -6.78 4.51
CA PRO A 35 -12.34 -7.53 4.34
C PRO A 35 -12.51 -7.76 2.85
N GLY A 36 -12.50 -9.02 2.42
CA GLY A 36 -12.57 -9.33 1.00
C GLY A 36 -11.21 -9.62 0.35
N ASP A 37 -10.09 -9.55 1.07
CA ASP A 37 -8.89 -10.28 0.66
C ASP A 37 -9.15 -11.79 0.85
N ILE A 38 -9.01 -12.56 -0.22
CA ILE A 38 -9.32 -13.99 -0.23
C ILE A 38 -8.09 -14.76 0.22
N VAL A 39 -8.17 -15.42 1.37
CA VAL A 39 -7.10 -16.27 1.90
C VAL A 39 -7.59 -17.71 1.96
N ILE A 40 -7.02 -18.57 1.11
CA ILE A 40 -7.31 -20.00 1.11
C ILE A 40 -6.11 -20.71 1.74
N GLN A 41 -6.26 -21.15 2.99
CA GLN A 41 -5.26 -21.97 3.69
C GLN A 41 -5.65 -23.45 3.62
N ARG A 42 -4.74 -24.27 3.12
CA ARG A 42 -4.76 -25.74 3.09
C ARG A 42 -3.49 -26.24 3.79
N LYS A 43 -3.48 -27.51 4.22
CA LYS A 43 -2.38 -28.14 4.98
C LYS A 43 -0.96 -27.83 4.45
N ASN A 44 -0.76 -27.80 3.13
CA ASN A 44 0.53 -27.51 2.48
C ASN A 44 0.47 -26.33 1.48
N PHE A 45 -0.61 -25.54 1.46
CA PHE A 45 -0.79 -24.49 0.46
C PHE A 45 -1.55 -23.31 1.02
N THR A 46 -1.00 -22.11 0.84
CA THR A 46 -1.68 -20.85 1.18
C THR A 46 -1.78 -20.01 -0.08
N PHE A 47 -3.00 -19.73 -0.53
CA PHE A 47 -3.26 -18.78 -1.60
C PHE A 47 -3.78 -17.48 -0.99
N TYR A 48 -3.10 -16.39 -1.29
CA TYR A 48 -3.46 -15.04 -0.86
C TYR A 48 -3.82 -14.21 -2.08
N PHE A 49 -5.04 -13.69 -2.12
CA PHE A 49 -5.52 -12.84 -3.20
C PHE A 49 -6.02 -11.50 -2.64
N PRO A 50 -5.20 -10.44 -2.72
CA PRO A 50 -5.45 -9.14 -2.09
C PRO A 50 -6.46 -8.27 -2.87
N LEU A 51 -7.67 -8.78 -3.10
CA LEU A 51 -8.68 -8.08 -3.91
C LEU A 51 -9.03 -6.69 -3.34
N ALA A 52 -9.33 -6.62 -2.04
CA ALA A 52 -9.75 -5.37 -1.41
C ALA A 52 -8.58 -4.38 -1.37
N THR A 53 -7.38 -4.86 -1.04
CA THR A 53 -6.16 -4.05 -1.05
C THR A 53 -5.88 -3.46 -2.45
N SER A 54 -6.02 -4.25 -3.52
CA SER A 54 -5.80 -3.78 -4.90
C SER A 54 -6.82 -2.72 -5.32
N ILE A 55 -8.09 -2.87 -4.92
CA ILE A 55 -9.15 -1.88 -5.22
C ILE A 55 -8.84 -0.55 -4.51
N VAL A 56 -8.53 -0.61 -3.21
CA VAL A 56 -8.20 0.59 -2.42
C VAL A 56 -7.00 1.32 -3.01
N LEU A 57 -5.93 0.58 -3.33
CA LEU A 57 -4.73 1.14 -3.94
C LEU A 57 -5.04 1.83 -5.29
N SER A 58 -5.88 1.20 -6.13
CA SER A 58 -6.31 1.75 -7.42
C SER A 58 -7.08 3.06 -7.27
N ILE A 59 -8.01 3.13 -6.31
CA ILE A 59 -8.78 4.35 -6.04
C ILE A 59 -7.87 5.48 -5.57
N ILE A 60 -6.97 5.20 -4.62
CA ILE A 60 -6.01 6.19 -4.12
C ILE A 60 -5.14 6.72 -5.26
N LEU A 61 -4.57 5.82 -6.06
CA LEU A 61 -3.71 6.20 -7.17
C LEU A 61 -4.46 7.03 -8.21
N THR A 62 -5.69 6.63 -8.53
CA THR A 62 -6.58 7.37 -9.44
C THR A 62 -6.86 8.78 -8.89
N LEU A 63 -7.16 8.92 -7.60
CA LEU A 63 -7.43 10.20 -6.98
C LEU A 63 -6.21 11.13 -6.99
N ILE A 64 -5.02 10.58 -6.74
CA ILE A 64 -3.75 11.32 -6.82
C ILE A 64 -3.51 11.80 -8.26
N LEU A 65 -3.61 10.91 -9.24
CA LEU A 65 -3.42 11.25 -10.66
C LEU A 65 -4.45 12.27 -11.13
N TRP A 66 -5.70 12.13 -10.71
CA TRP A 66 -6.77 13.08 -11.01
C TRP A 66 -6.49 14.47 -10.44
N LEU A 67 -6.03 14.55 -9.19
CA LEU A 67 -5.69 15.83 -8.55
C LEU A 67 -4.46 16.49 -9.19
N MET A 68 -3.48 15.69 -9.63
CA MET A 68 -2.29 16.18 -10.33
C MET A 68 -2.60 16.63 -11.76
N GLY A 69 -3.47 15.90 -12.49
CA GLY A 69 -3.86 16.22 -13.87
C GLY A 69 -4.92 17.31 -14.00
N ARG A 70 -5.51 17.78 -12.90
CA ARG A 70 -6.47 18.90 -12.87
C ARG A 70 -5.81 20.27 -12.66
N ARG A 71 -4.47 20.34 -12.76
CA ARG A 71 -3.68 21.58 -12.84
C ARG A 71 -3.13 21.74 -14.25
#